data_AF-A0A7W2AIU9-F1
#
_entry.id   AF-A0A7W2AIU9-F1
#
_cell.length_a   1.000
_cell.length_b   1.000
_cell.length_c   1.000
_cell.angle_alpha   90.00
_cell.angle_beta   90.00
_cell.angle_gamma   90.00
#
_symmetry.space_group_name_H-M   'P 1'
#
loop_
_entity.id
_entity.type
_entity.pdbx_description
1 polymer ?
#
loop_
_entity_poly.entity_id
_entity_poly.type
_entity_poly.pdbx_seq_one_letter_code
_entity_poly.pdbx_strand_id
1 'polypeptide(L)'
;MEKRKRRIREKAKQIHDQLKKKANLEEIYHTKSYCEQCENQVWPWEIHVVEQPDGTEMWACQACVREHNFPLSEKEHALEFEARRMAAKWLFLRA
;
A
#
# COMPACT_ATOMS: atom_id res chain seq x y z
N MET A 1 -12.88 1.07 10.14
CA MET A 1 -11.41 0.83 10.17
C MET A 1 -10.98 -0.62 10.38
N GLU A 2 -11.47 -1.36 11.38
CA GLU A 2 -11.00 -2.75 11.63
C GLU A 2 -11.29 -3.73 10.48
N LYS A 3 -12.48 -3.65 9.87
CA LYS A 3 -12.85 -4.48 8.72
C LYS A 3 -11.91 -4.29 7.52
N ARG A 4 -11.54 -3.04 7.20
CA ARG A 4 -10.59 -2.70 6.11
C ARG A 4 -9.22 -3.34 6.36
N LYS A 5 -8.66 -3.14 7.56
CA LYS A 5 -7.37 -3.72 7.96
C LYS A 5 -7.37 -5.24 7.85
N ARG A 6 -8.47 -5.90 8.24
CA ARG A 6 -8.63 -7.35 8.11
C ARG A 6 -8.60 -7.80 6.65
N ARG A 7 -9.40 -7.16 5.77
CA ARG A 7 -9.43 -7.47 4.33
C ARG A 7 -8.05 -7.33 3.68
N ILE A 8 -7.33 -6.26 3.99
CA ILE A 8 -5.97 -6.02 3.49
C ILE A 8 -5.02 -7.11 3.95
N ARG A 9 -5.06 -7.50 5.24
CA ARG A 9 -4.19 -8.56 5.77
C ARG A 9 -4.47 -9.92 5.14
N GLU A 10 -5.74 -10.28 4.96
CA GLU A 10 -6.13 -11.54 4.33
C GLU A 10 -5.65 -11.60 2.87
N LYS A 11 -5.86 -10.52 2.10
CA LYS A 11 -5.31 -10.39 0.74
C LYS A 11 -3.78 -10.41 0.73
N ALA A 12 -3.13 -9.68 1.63
CA ALA A 12 -1.67 -9.63 1.72
C ALA A 12 -1.06 -11.02 1.97
N LYS A 13 -1.72 -11.85 2.79
CA LYS A 13 -1.30 -13.24 3.03
C LYS A 13 -1.37 -14.07 1.75
N GLN A 14 -2.48 -14.00 1.02
CA GLN A 14 -2.63 -14.72 -0.26
C GLN A 14 -1.56 -14.27 -1.28
N ILE A 15 -1.34 -12.97 -1.41
CA ILE A 15 -0.34 -12.38 -2.31
C ILE A 15 1.07 -12.81 -1.90
N HIS A 16 1.41 -12.71 -0.62
CA HIS A 16 2.71 -13.15 -0.10
C HIS A 16 2.97 -14.62 -0.40
N ASP A 17 2.00 -15.51 -0.21
CA ASP A 17 2.15 -16.94 -0.47
C ASP A 17 2.28 -17.26 -1.97
N GLN A 18 1.68 -16.45 -2.85
CA GLN A 18 1.89 -16.53 -4.29
C GLN A 18 3.28 -16.02 -4.69
N LEU A 19 3.71 -14.89 -4.14
CA LEU A 19 5.01 -14.28 -4.43
C LEU A 19 6.17 -15.15 -3.94
N LYS A 20 6.06 -15.79 -2.77
CA LYS A 20 7.06 -16.76 -2.28
C LYS A 20 7.32 -17.92 -3.25
N LYS A 21 6.32 -18.31 -4.03
CA LYS A 21 6.44 -19.42 -5.00
C LYS A 21 7.06 -18.98 -6.33
N LYS A 22 7.10 -17.68 -6.61
CA LYS A 22 7.70 -17.14 -7.84
C LYS A 22 9.12 -16.68 -7.53
N ALA A 23 10.09 -17.19 -8.27
CA ALA A 23 11.52 -16.87 -8.10
C ALA A 23 11.88 -15.41 -8.44
N ASN A 24 10.95 -14.64 -9.03
CA ASN A 24 11.19 -13.27 -9.44
C ASN A 24 10.53 -12.27 -8.48
N LEU A 25 11.29 -11.84 -7.47
CA LEU A 25 10.90 -10.80 -6.51
C LEU A 25 10.96 -9.38 -7.11
N GLU A 26 11.47 -9.22 -8.33
CA GLU A 26 11.66 -7.90 -8.96
C GLU A 26 10.35 -7.11 -9.14
N GLU A 27 9.22 -7.77 -9.45
CA GLU A 27 7.89 -7.12 -9.56
C GLU A 27 7.44 -6.42 -8.25
N ILE A 28 7.99 -6.84 -7.11
CA ILE A 28 7.63 -6.34 -5.79
C ILE A 28 8.27 -4.98 -5.52
N TYR A 29 9.49 -4.76 -6.02
CA TYR A 29 10.28 -3.56 -5.79
C TYR A 29 9.84 -2.36 -6.63
N HIS A 30 9.06 -2.57 -7.69
CA HIS A 30 8.53 -1.51 -8.54
C HIS A 30 7.19 -0.93 -8.06
N THR A 31 6.82 -1.15 -6.80
CA THR A 31 5.62 -0.52 -6.22
C THR A 31 5.87 0.98 -6.00
N LYS A 32 4.89 1.83 -6.39
CA LYS A 32 4.98 3.30 -6.27
C LYS A 32 5.53 3.74 -4.90
N SER A 33 6.66 4.46 -4.93
CA SER A 33 7.38 5.02 -3.77
C SER A 33 7.22 6.54 -3.64
N TYR A 34 6.46 7.19 -4.52
CA TYR A 34 6.32 8.64 -4.54
C TYR A 34 5.06 9.11 -3.83
N CYS A 35 5.20 10.13 -2.98
CA CYS A 35 4.08 10.82 -2.33
C CYS A 35 3.71 12.08 -3.12
N GLU A 36 2.45 12.18 -3.54
CA GLU A 36 1.95 13.36 -4.27
C GLU A 36 1.70 14.57 -3.37
N GLN A 37 1.53 14.37 -2.06
CA GLN A 37 1.31 15.46 -1.11
C GLN A 37 2.59 16.23 -0.76
N CYS A 38 3.69 15.52 -0.46
CA CYS A 38 4.95 16.14 -0.04
C CYS A 38 6.07 16.01 -1.08
N GLU A 39 5.76 15.46 -2.26
CA GLU A 39 6.67 15.30 -3.40
C GLU A 39 7.97 14.53 -3.09
N ASN A 40 7.97 13.73 -2.02
CA ASN A 40 9.12 12.95 -1.60
C ASN A 40 9.02 11.48 -2.01
N GLN A 41 10.18 10.87 -2.24
CA GLN A 41 10.29 9.42 -2.28
C GLN A 41 10.30 8.85 -0.86
N VAL A 42 9.49 7.83 -0.64
CA VAL A 42 9.36 7.09 0.62
C VAL A 42 9.39 5.60 0.33
N TRP A 43 9.43 4.77 1.36
CA TRP A 43 9.43 3.33 1.12
C TRP A 43 8.12 2.88 0.43
N PRO A 44 8.18 1.90 -0.49
CA PRO A 44 7.00 1.28 -1.10
C PRO A 44 6.09 0.52 -0.13
N TRP A 45 6.23 0.64 1.19
CA TRP A 45 5.20 0.24 2.15
C TRP A 45 4.63 1.39 3.02
N GLU A 46 5.04 2.64 2.77
CA GLU A 46 4.58 3.84 3.51
C GLU A 46 3.54 4.71 2.77
N ILE A 47 3.48 4.72 1.44
CA ILE A 47 2.36 5.22 0.62
C ILE A 47 1.05 4.45 0.87
N HIS A 48 -0.03 5.22 0.89
CA HIS A 48 -1.43 4.81 0.89
C HIS A 48 -2.16 5.48 -0.27
N VAL A 49 -3.29 4.91 -0.69
CA VAL A 49 -4.23 5.58 -1.60
C VAL A 49 -5.29 6.25 -0.74
N VAL A 50 -5.42 7.56 -0.88
CA VAL A 50 -6.39 8.40 -0.17
C VAL A 50 -7.44 8.94 -1.12
N GLU A 51 -8.63 9.19 -0.60
CA GLU A 51 -9.72 9.82 -1.33
C GLU A 51 -9.66 11.35 -1.13
N GLN A 52 -9.73 12.10 -2.22
CA GLN A 52 -9.76 13.56 -2.20
C GLN A 52 -11.22 14.07 -2.11
N PRO A 53 -11.43 15.33 -1.69
CA PRO A 53 -12.78 15.90 -1.56
C PRO A 53 -13.60 15.91 -2.86
N ASP A 54 -12.94 15.91 -4.01
CA ASP A 54 -13.54 15.87 -5.35
C ASP A 54 -13.85 14.44 -5.84
N GLY A 55 -13.62 13.41 -4.99
CA GLY A 55 -13.83 12.00 -5.31
C GLY A 55 -12.70 11.34 -6.11
N THR A 56 -11.64 12.10 -6.43
CA THR A 56 -10.42 11.55 -7.02
C THR A 56 -9.57 10.84 -5.97
N GLU A 57 -8.53 10.13 -6.41
CA GLU A 57 -7.61 9.43 -5.52
C GLU A 57 -6.19 9.95 -5.68
N MET A 58 -5.45 9.95 -4.58
CA MET A 58 -4.07 10.40 -4.50
C MET A 58 -3.23 9.38 -3.72
N TRP A 59 -1.95 9.29 -4.05
CA TRP A 59 -0.93 8.55 -3.32
C TRP A 59 -0.26 9.43 -2.26
N ALA A 60 -0.51 9.16 -0.99
CA ALA A 60 0.05 9.91 0.13
C ALA A 60 0.88 9.01 1.06
N CYS A 61 2.04 9.49 1.53
CA CYS A 61 2.82 8.77 2.53
C CYS A 61 2.10 8.75 3.88
N GLN A 62 2.43 7.77 4.71
CA GLN A 62 1.81 7.56 6.01
C GLN A 62 1.93 8.78 6.92
N ALA A 63 3.02 9.57 6.79
CA ALA A 63 3.18 10.83 7.50
C ALA A 63 2.10 11.84 7.08
N CYS A 64 1.98 12.14 5.78
CA CYS A 64 0.96 13.04 5.24
C CYS A 64 -0.47 12.57 5.55
N VAL A 65 -0.73 11.26 5.48
CA VAL A 65 -2.04 10.70 5.84
C VAL A 65 -2.41 11.02 7.28
N ARG A 66 -1.47 10.91 8.22
CA ARG A 66 -1.70 11.20 9.64
C ARG A 66 -1.80 12.70 9.89
N GLU A 67 -0.91 13.48 9.28
CA GLU A 67 -0.82 14.93 9.46
C GLU A 67 -2.06 15.66 8.94
N HIS A 68 -2.53 15.30 7.75
CA HIS A 68 -3.69 15.92 7.12
C HIS A 68 -5.00 15.14 7.37
N ASN A 69 -4.94 14.05 8.14
CA ASN A 69 -6.07 13.17 8.43
C ASN A 69 -6.82 12.72 7.16
N PHE A 70 -6.06 12.37 6.11
CA PHE A 70 -6.66 11.99 4.83
C PHE A 70 -7.48 10.70 4.95
N PRO A 71 -8.70 10.64 4.37
CA PRO A 71 -9.49 9.43 4.35
C PRO A 71 -8.82 8.41 3.41
N LEU A 72 -8.58 7.20 3.91
CA LEU A 72 -8.05 6.12 3.09
C LEU A 72 -9.13 5.65 2.12
N SER A 73 -8.77 5.45 0.84
CA SER A 73 -9.70 4.93 -0.15
C SER A 73 -10.20 3.52 0.25
N GLU A 74 -11.50 3.30 0.07
CA GLU A 74 -12.16 2.01 0.25
C GLU A 74 -12.38 1.27 -1.09
N LYS A 75 -11.98 1.85 -2.22
CA LYS A 75 -12.09 1.22 -3.55
C LYS A 75 -11.23 -0.05 -3.62
N GLU A 76 -11.67 -1.04 -4.39
CA GLU A 76 -11.08 -2.37 -4.37
C GLU A 76 -9.60 -2.38 -4.81
N HIS A 77 -9.23 -1.56 -5.79
CA HIS A 77 -7.84 -1.45 -6.25
C HIS A 77 -6.93 -0.80 -5.19
N ALA A 78 -7.44 0.13 -4.38
CA ALA A 78 -6.69 0.71 -3.26
C ALA A 78 -6.40 -0.34 -2.18
N LEU A 79 -7.38 -1.19 -1.88
CA LEU A 79 -7.20 -2.33 -0.95
C LEU A 79 -6.20 -3.35 -1.50
N GLU A 80 -6.25 -3.63 -2.80
CA GLU A 80 -5.29 -4.53 -3.46
C GLU A 80 -3.87 -3.95 -3.45
N PHE A 81 -3.72 -2.67 -3.74
CA PHE A 81 -2.44 -1.96 -3.67
C PHE A 81 -1.83 -2.05 -2.27
N GLU A 82 -2.59 -1.72 -1.22
CA GLU A 82 -2.09 -1.82 0.16
C GLU A 82 -1.75 -3.26 0.55
N ALA A 83 -2.52 -4.24 0.08
CA ALA A 83 -2.24 -5.65 0.33
C ALA A 83 -0.93 -6.11 -0.34
N ARG A 84 -0.67 -5.70 -1.59
CA ARG A 84 0.58 -5.98 -2.31
C ARG A 84 1.79 -5.38 -1.59
N ARG A 85 1.69 -4.14 -1.11
CA ARG A 85 2.75 -3.47 -0.33
C ARG A 85 3.01 -4.14 1.01
N MET A 86 1.96 -4.57 1.70
CA MET A 86 2.12 -5.30 2.97
C MET A 86 2.82 -6.64 2.75
N ALA A 87 2.44 -7.38 1.71
CA ALA A 87 3.12 -8.60 1.31
C ALA A 87 4.59 -8.35 0.94
N ALA A 88 4.85 -7.29 0.18
CA ALA A 88 6.20 -6.83 -0.19
C ALA A 88 7.06 -6.57 1.05
N LYS A 89 6.54 -5.79 2.01
CA LYS A 89 7.20 -5.50 3.28
C LYS A 89 7.54 -6.76 4.06
N TRP A 90 6.63 -7.73 4.10
CA TRP A 90 6.85 -9.00 4.80
C TRP A 90 7.95 -9.84 4.16
N LEU A 91 8.12 -9.77 2.84
CA LEU A 91 9.22 -10.43 2.14
C LEU A 91 10.53 -9.69 2.36
N PHE A 92 10.53 -8.36 2.23
CA PHE A 92 11.73 -7.54 2.41
C PHE A 92 12.31 -7.62 3.83
N LEU A 93 11.47 -7.53 4.86
CA LEU A 93 11.93 -7.59 6.25
C LEU A 93 12.23 -9.01 6.76
N ARG A 94 11.94 -10.05 5.97
CA ARG A 94 12.23 -11.46 6.30
C ARG A 94 13.31 -12.08 5.40
N ALA A 95 13.78 -11.35 4.39
CA ALA A 95 14.98 -11.69 3.61
C ALA A 95 16.23 -11.31 4.40
#